data_AF-S5ZU76-F1
#
_entry.id   AF-S5ZU76-F1
#
_cell.length_a   1.000
_cell.length_b   1.000
_cell.length_c   1.000
_cell.angle_alpha   90.00
_cell.angle_beta   90.00
_cell.angle_gamma   90.00
#
_symmetry.space_group_name_H-M   'P 1'
#
loop_
_entity.id
_entity.type
_entity.pdbx_description
1 polymer ?
#
loop_
_entity_poly.entity_id
_entity_poly.type
_entity_poly.pdbx_seq_one_letter_code
_entity_poly.pdbx_strand_id
1 'polypeptide(L)'
;MKHKKSVSMFGLAILFALIFALTACRAPKSIAKYTGDYEGTYKTNDNTGIGSWSGSVTESGAFSGIFKDKNGVDYAATGSVKDGKLSGSAKNKDPNHVGPEMKFNGEIKETGAVSGSWKLGDRPVVESGSFEGKRK
;
A
#
# COMPACT_ATOMS: atom_id res chain seq x y z
N MET A 1 44.53 -54.38 0.87
CA MET A 1 43.21 -53.80 1.22
C MET A 1 43.40 -52.33 1.55
N LYS A 2 42.63 -51.42 0.91
CA LYS A 2 42.84 -49.96 0.94
C LYS A 2 42.02 -49.31 2.07
N HIS A 3 42.68 -48.64 3.02
CA HIS A 3 42.01 -47.82 4.03
C HIS A 3 41.52 -46.49 3.41
N LYS A 4 40.20 -46.25 3.44
CA LYS A 4 39.60 -44.94 3.13
C LYS A 4 39.58 -44.11 4.41
N LYS A 5 40.24 -42.94 4.39
CA LYS A 5 40.16 -41.93 5.45
C LYS A 5 38.85 -41.14 5.29
N SER A 6 37.93 -41.28 6.23
CA SER A 6 36.72 -40.47 6.34
C SER A 6 37.09 -39.09 6.87
N VAL A 7 37.05 -38.07 6.00
CA VAL A 7 37.21 -36.68 6.42
C VAL A 7 35.92 -36.24 7.13
N SER A 8 36.10 -35.76 8.36
CA SER A 8 35.07 -35.32 9.30
C SER A 8 34.16 -34.25 8.70
N MET A 9 32.89 -34.62 8.50
CA MET A 9 31.83 -33.79 7.92
C MET A 9 31.15 -32.87 8.96
N PHE A 10 31.75 -32.66 10.13
CA PHE A 10 31.15 -31.87 11.21
C PHE A 10 31.60 -30.40 11.23
N GLY A 11 32.65 -30.03 10.49
CA GLY A 11 33.17 -28.64 10.47
C GLY A 11 32.38 -27.67 9.60
N LEU A 12 31.61 -28.15 8.62
CA LEU A 12 30.96 -27.29 7.61
C LEU A 12 29.54 -26.85 7.99
N ALA A 13 28.92 -27.51 8.97
CA ALA A 13 27.56 -27.18 9.41
C ALA A 13 27.49 -25.92 10.28
N ILE A 14 28.58 -25.56 10.96
CA ILE A 14 28.60 -24.40 11.88
C ILE A 14 28.78 -23.07 11.12
N LEU A 15 29.37 -23.10 9.91
CA LEU A 15 29.56 -21.88 9.11
C LEU A 15 28.27 -21.40 8.44
N PHE A 16 27.31 -22.30 8.15
CA PHE A 16 26.03 -21.95 7.55
C PHE A 16 24.96 -21.45 8.53
N ALA A 17 25.12 -21.72 9.84
CA ALA A 17 24.18 -21.25 10.86
C ALA A 17 24.33 -19.74 11.17
N LEU A 18 25.48 -19.13 10.85
CA LEU A 18 25.78 -17.72 11.17
C LEU A 18 25.30 -16.71 10.12
N ILE A 19 24.91 -17.15 8.92
CA ILE A 19 24.49 -16.24 7.84
C ILE A 19 22.99 -15.89 7.92
N PHE A 20 22.18 -16.67 8.65
CA PHE A 20 20.73 -16.41 8.79
C PHE A 20 20.36 -15.41 9.89
N ALA A 21 21.32 -14.89 10.66
CA ALA A 21 21.03 -13.93 11.72
C ALA A 21 20.91 -12.46 11.26
N LEU A 22 21.07 -12.17 9.96
CA LEU A 22 21.09 -10.78 9.46
C LEU A 22 19.87 -10.34 8.64
N THR A 23 18.86 -11.18 8.45
CA THR A 23 17.56 -10.71 7.90
C THR A 23 16.61 -10.29 9.02
N ALA A 24 17.09 -9.49 9.96
CA ALA A 24 16.20 -8.53 10.60
C ALA A 24 15.86 -7.51 9.50
N CYS A 25 14.83 -7.83 8.72
CA CYS A 25 14.13 -6.92 7.82
C CYS A 25 13.56 -5.77 8.65
N ARG A 26 14.42 -4.89 9.13
CA ARG A 26 14.01 -3.59 9.65
C ARG A 26 13.58 -2.82 8.43
N ALA A 27 12.28 -2.59 8.31
CA ALA A 27 11.74 -1.59 7.41
C ALA A 27 12.64 -0.33 7.48
N PRO A 28 12.97 0.31 6.34
CA PRO A 28 13.73 1.54 6.37
C PRO A 28 13.06 2.49 7.37
N LYS A 29 13.79 2.99 8.37
CA LYS A 29 13.24 3.77 9.51
C LYS A 29 12.27 4.89 9.09
N SER A 30 12.33 5.35 7.84
CA SER A 30 11.46 6.38 7.27
C SER A 30 10.01 5.95 7.02
N ILE A 31 9.71 4.67 6.76
CA ILE A 31 8.34 4.23 6.42
C ILE A 31 7.52 3.82 7.65
N ALA A 32 8.19 3.37 8.72
CA ALA A 32 7.53 2.88 9.95
C ALA A 32 6.56 3.91 10.57
N LYS A 33 6.88 5.21 10.46
CA LYS A 33 6.01 6.29 10.93
C LYS A 33 4.72 6.45 10.12
N TYR A 34 4.59 5.80 8.97
CA TYR A 34 3.41 5.82 8.10
C TYR A 34 2.69 4.46 8.04
N THR A 35 3.26 3.40 8.62
CA THR A 35 2.60 2.09 8.74
C THR A 35 1.33 2.20 9.59
N GLY A 36 0.26 1.50 9.21
CA GLY A 36 -0.97 1.43 9.97
C GLY A 36 -2.23 1.54 9.12
N ASP A 37 -3.37 1.57 9.78
CA ASP A 37 -4.69 1.64 9.17
C ASP A 37 -5.22 3.09 9.16
N TYR A 38 -5.87 3.45 8.07
CA TYR A 38 -6.37 4.78 7.79
C TYR A 38 -7.81 4.73 7.29
N GLU A 39 -8.53 5.81 7.50
CA GLU A 39 -9.88 6.00 6.97
C GLU A 39 -10.20 7.47 6.75
N GLY A 40 -11.18 7.73 5.92
CA GLY A 40 -11.67 9.07 5.69
C GLY A 40 -12.76 9.16 4.63
N THR A 41 -12.87 10.34 4.05
CA THR A 41 -13.89 10.67 3.05
C THR A 41 -13.24 11.22 1.80
N TYR A 42 -13.91 11.05 0.67
CA TYR A 42 -13.56 11.74 -0.56
C TYR A 42 -14.78 12.46 -1.12
N LYS A 43 -14.52 13.52 -1.88
CA LYS A 43 -15.54 14.35 -2.53
C LYS A 43 -15.17 14.62 -3.98
N THR A 44 -16.18 14.74 -4.83
CA THR A 44 -16.03 15.20 -6.22
C THR A 44 -15.89 16.73 -6.24
N ASN A 45 -15.19 17.28 -7.24
CA ASN A 45 -14.95 18.72 -7.36
C ASN A 45 -16.23 19.54 -7.61
N ASP A 46 -17.24 18.93 -8.21
CA ASP A 46 -18.57 19.50 -8.42
C ASP A 46 -19.49 19.31 -7.19
N ASN A 47 -18.99 18.71 -6.10
CA ASN A 47 -19.73 18.36 -4.88
C ASN A 47 -20.96 17.45 -5.09
N THR A 48 -21.05 16.73 -6.21
CA THR A 48 -22.16 15.81 -6.50
C THR A 48 -21.98 14.40 -5.92
N GLY A 49 -20.80 14.10 -5.38
CA GLY A 49 -20.48 12.83 -4.74
C GLY A 49 -19.62 13.00 -3.50
N ILE A 50 -20.06 12.39 -2.40
CA ILE A 50 -19.23 12.14 -1.21
C ILE A 50 -19.22 10.63 -1.00
N GLY A 51 -18.03 10.09 -0.76
CA GLY A 51 -17.84 8.68 -0.43
C GLY A 51 -16.87 8.52 0.74
N SER A 52 -16.66 7.27 1.14
CA SER A 52 -15.75 6.90 2.21
C SER A 52 -14.58 6.10 1.65
N TRP A 53 -13.46 6.10 2.37
CA TRP A 53 -12.35 5.22 2.04
C TRP A 53 -11.70 4.68 3.31
N SER A 54 -11.06 3.53 3.17
CA SER A 54 -10.22 2.93 4.21
C SER A 54 -9.05 2.21 3.57
N GLY A 55 -7.89 2.17 4.22
CA GLY A 55 -6.77 1.39 3.73
C GLY A 55 -5.65 1.25 4.75
N SER A 56 -4.71 0.37 4.45
CA SER A 56 -3.59 0.00 5.30
C SER A 56 -2.29 0.24 4.57
N VAL A 57 -1.30 0.76 5.29
CA VAL A 57 0.08 0.88 4.80
C VAL A 57 0.92 -0.16 5.52
N THR A 58 1.57 -1.03 4.75
CA THR A 58 2.47 -2.06 5.27
C THR A 58 3.87 -1.51 5.51
N GLU A 59 4.72 -2.28 6.18
CA GLU A 59 6.13 -1.94 6.44
C GLU A 59 6.98 -1.79 5.17
N SER A 60 6.56 -2.35 4.04
CA SER A 60 7.23 -2.15 2.75
C SER A 60 6.79 -0.85 2.05
N GLY A 61 5.84 -0.13 2.64
CA GLY A 61 5.19 1.02 2.04
C GLY A 61 4.08 0.65 1.04
N ALA A 62 3.70 -0.62 0.89
CA ALA A 62 2.57 -0.98 0.06
C ALA A 62 1.26 -0.51 0.71
N PHE A 63 0.39 0.14 -0.07
CA PHE A 63 -0.95 0.56 0.32
C PHE A 63 -1.99 -0.37 -0.30
N SER A 64 -2.94 -0.81 0.52
CA SER A 64 -4.14 -1.55 0.07
C SER A 64 -5.38 -0.97 0.75
N GLY A 65 -6.48 -0.84 0.02
CA GLY A 65 -7.68 -0.22 0.56
C GLY A 65 -8.92 -0.39 -0.27
N ILE A 66 -9.97 0.32 0.13
CA ILE A 66 -11.27 0.37 -0.52
C ILE A 66 -11.72 1.83 -0.55
N PHE A 67 -12.16 2.30 -1.71
CA PHE A 67 -13.01 3.48 -1.85
C PHE A 67 -14.43 3.00 -2.05
N LYS A 68 -15.38 3.59 -1.34
CA LYS A 68 -16.80 3.30 -1.45
C LYS A 68 -17.55 4.56 -1.89
N ASP A 69 -18.24 4.46 -3.02
CA ASP A 69 -19.01 5.59 -3.55
C ASP A 69 -20.33 5.81 -2.80
N LYS A 70 -21.04 6.87 -3.20
CA LYS A 70 -22.36 7.22 -2.63
C LYS A 70 -23.43 6.15 -2.83
N ASN A 71 -23.25 5.27 -3.81
CA ASN A 71 -24.16 4.17 -4.12
C ASN A 71 -23.76 2.87 -3.41
N GLY A 72 -22.69 2.89 -2.62
CA GLY A 72 -22.17 1.72 -1.91
C GLY A 72 -21.30 0.79 -2.75
N VAL A 73 -20.88 1.22 -3.94
CA VAL A 73 -19.98 0.45 -4.82
C VAL A 73 -18.57 0.52 -4.28
N ASP A 74 -17.96 -0.65 -4.11
CA ASP A 74 -16.59 -0.81 -3.64
C ASP A 74 -15.58 -0.82 -4.79
N TYR A 75 -14.55 0.01 -4.66
CA TYR A 75 -13.40 0.07 -5.53
C TYR A 75 -12.16 -0.39 -4.75
N ALA A 76 -11.57 -1.52 -5.15
CA ALA A 76 -10.32 -1.99 -4.56
C ALA A 76 -9.18 -1.05 -4.95
N ALA A 77 -8.47 -0.54 -3.95
CA ALA A 77 -7.35 0.38 -4.13
C ALA A 77 -6.03 -0.30 -3.82
N THR A 78 -5.04 -0.01 -4.66
CA THR A 78 -3.65 -0.44 -4.48
C THR A 78 -2.73 0.74 -4.73
N GLY A 79 -1.65 0.84 -3.99
CA GLY A 79 -0.72 1.95 -4.12
C GLY A 79 0.56 1.75 -3.34
N SER A 80 1.29 2.86 -3.17
CA SER A 80 2.51 2.90 -2.40
C SER A 80 2.63 4.21 -1.62
N VAL A 81 3.36 4.13 -0.51
CA VAL A 81 3.76 5.27 0.31
C VAL A 81 5.27 5.36 0.31
N LYS A 82 5.80 6.52 -0.07
CA LYS A 82 7.24 6.82 -0.01
C LYS A 82 7.44 8.22 0.54
N ASP A 83 8.18 8.33 1.64
CA ASP A 83 8.50 9.61 2.28
C ASP A 83 7.24 10.46 2.58
N GLY A 84 6.15 9.80 2.99
CA GLY A 84 4.86 10.43 3.26
C GLY A 84 4.01 10.68 2.02
N LYS A 85 4.51 10.51 0.81
CA LYS A 85 3.74 10.63 -0.44
C LYS A 85 2.99 9.34 -0.73
N LEU A 86 1.66 9.43 -0.84
CA LEU A 86 0.76 8.34 -1.21
C LEU A 86 0.45 8.46 -2.70
N SER A 87 0.53 7.36 -3.44
CA SER A 87 0.06 7.28 -4.83
C SER A 87 -0.50 5.91 -5.12
N GLY A 88 -1.47 5.83 -6.03
CA GLY A 88 -2.05 4.56 -6.40
C GLY A 88 -3.24 4.69 -7.32
N SER A 89 -3.99 3.60 -7.41
CA SER A 89 -5.18 3.51 -8.21
C SER A 89 -6.24 2.62 -7.58
N ALA A 90 -7.48 2.80 -8.00
CA ALA A 90 -8.61 1.97 -7.59
C ALA A 90 -9.47 1.56 -8.77
N LYS A 91 -9.97 0.32 -8.72
CA LYS A 91 -10.87 -0.26 -9.73
C LYS A 91 -12.05 -0.91 -9.04
N ASN A 92 -13.19 -0.97 -9.74
CA ASN A 92 -14.36 -1.69 -9.25
C ASN A 92 -13.97 -3.13 -8.89
N LYS A 93 -14.44 -3.64 -7.75
CA LYS A 93 -14.15 -5.02 -7.31
C LYS A 93 -14.76 -6.09 -8.21
N ASP A 94 -15.83 -5.76 -8.95
CA ASP A 94 -16.39 -6.68 -9.94
C ASP A 94 -15.40 -6.87 -11.10
N PRO A 95 -14.84 -8.08 -11.31
CA PRO A 95 -13.87 -8.32 -12.37
C PRO A 95 -14.48 -8.18 -13.78
N ASN A 96 -15.80 -8.20 -13.90
CA ASN A 96 -16.51 -8.03 -15.17
C ASN A 96 -16.84 -6.56 -15.46
N HIS A 97 -16.64 -5.66 -14.49
CA HIS A 97 -16.91 -4.24 -14.70
C HIS A 97 -15.84 -3.62 -15.61
N VAL A 98 -16.26 -3.18 -16.79
CA VAL A 98 -15.42 -2.41 -17.70
C VAL A 98 -15.69 -0.93 -17.48
N GLY A 99 -14.77 -0.26 -16.79
CA GLY A 99 -14.87 1.16 -16.47
C GLY A 99 -13.50 1.82 -16.31
N PRO A 100 -13.46 3.17 -16.29
CA PRO A 100 -12.22 3.90 -16.07
C PRO A 100 -11.65 3.60 -14.68
N GLU A 101 -10.33 3.54 -14.61
CA GLU A 101 -9.61 3.42 -13.35
C GLU A 101 -9.52 4.78 -12.65
N MET A 102 -9.70 4.79 -11.33
CA MET A 102 -9.42 5.96 -10.51
C MET A 102 -7.93 5.99 -10.19
N LYS A 103 -7.26 7.12 -10.39
CA LYS A 103 -5.88 7.37 -9.93
C LYS A 103 -5.92 8.37 -8.79
N PHE A 104 -5.17 8.13 -7.73
CA PHE A 104 -5.09 9.03 -6.58
C PHE A 104 -3.63 9.34 -6.21
N ASN A 105 -3.41 10.55 -5.71
CA ASN A 105 -2.15 11.01 -5.16
C ASN A 105 -2.43 11.83 -3.91
N GLY A 106 -1.58 11.74 -2.89
CA GLY A 106 -1.76 12.45 -1.65
C GLY A 106 -0.54 12.41 -0.75
N GLU A 107 -0.77 12.76 0.49
CA GLU A 107 0.24 12.83 1.53
C GLU A 107 -0.32 12.29 2.85
N ILE A 108 0.52 11.53 3.56
CA ILE A 108 0.32 11.09 4.93
C ILE A 108 1.32 11.89 5.79
N LYS A 109 0.80 12.74 6.66
CA LYS A 109 1.62 13.46 7.65
C LYS A 109 2.02 12.51 8.77
N GLU A 110 3.12 12.81 9.47
CA GLU A 110 3.57 12.01 10.62
C GLU A 110 2.53 11.93 11.75
N THR A 111 1.63 12.93 11.83
CA THR A 111 0.48 12.93 12.75
C THR A 111 -0.61 11.92 12.39
N GLY A 112 -0.48 11.22 11.26
CA GLY A 112 -1.47 10.30 10.72
C GLY A 112 -2.55 10.98 9.88
N ALA A 113 -2.54 12.31 9.72
CA ALA A 113 -3.47 13.01 8.84
C ALA A 113 -3.16 12.71 7.36
N VAL A 114 -4.21 12.46 6.57
CA VAL A 114 -4.12 12.10 5.15
C VAL A 114 -4.89 13.12 4.31
N SER A 115 -4.31 13.56 3.19
CA SER A 115 -4.99 14.43 2.24
C SER A 115 -4.47 14.22 0.82
N GLY A 116 -5.32 14.37 -0.19
CA GLY A 116 -4.90 14.24 -1.58
C GLY A 116 -5.99 14.53 -2.60
N SER A 117 -5.69 14.20 -3.84
CA SER A 117 -6.58 14.32 -5.00
C SER A 117 -6.71 13.00 -5.75
N TRP A 118 -7.82 12.88 -6.46
CA TRP A 118 -8.09 11.72 -7.31
C TRP A 118 -8.70 12.16 -8.64
N LYS A 119 -8.56 11.32 -9.65
CA LYS A 119 -9.15 11.48 -10.97
C LYS A 119 -9.62 10.14 -11.51
N LEU A 120 -10.77 10.13 -12.18
CA LEU A 120 -11.33 8.99 -12.86
C LEU A 120 -11.13 9.18 -14.38
N GLY A 121 -10.44 8.23 -15.01
CA GLY A 121 -10.07 8.34 -16.43
C GLY A 121 -8.87 9.27 -16.69
N ASP A 122 -8.17 9.02 -17.80
CA ASP A 122 -6.98 9.80 -18.16
C ASP A 122 -7.23 10.84 -19.27
N ARG A 123 -7.95 10.47 -20.34
CA ARG A 123 -8.28 11.36 -21.49
C ARG A 123 -9.56 10.87 -22.21
N PRO A 124 -10.72 11.53 -22.03
CA PRO A 124 -10.97 12.63 -21.11
C PRO A 124 -10.93 12.18 -19.64
N VAL A 125 -10.66 13.12 -18.74
CA VAL A 125 -10.97 12.93 -17.31
C VAL A 125 -12.48 12.95 -17.17
N VAL A 126 -13.05 11.90 -16.60
CA VAL A 126 -14.50 11.74 -16.41
C VAL A 126 -14.95 12.49 -15.17
N GLU A 127 -14.18 12.35 -14.09
CA GLU A 127 -14.49 12.93 -12.79
C GLU A 127 -13.19 13.15 -12.01
N SER A 128 -13.20 14.07 -11.05
CA SER A 128 -12.05 14.31 -10.18
C SER A 128 -12.50 14.90 -8.86
N GLY A 129 -11.61 14.86 -7.87
CA GLY A 129 -11.94 15.33 -6.55
C GLY A 129 -10.77 15.31 -5.56
N SER A 130 -11.11 15.47 -4.30
CA SER A 130 -10.16 15.40 -3.19
C SER A 130 -10.56 14.33 -2.18
N PHE A 131 -9.59 13.86 -1.41
CA PHE A 131 -9.83 12.97 -0.28
C PHE A 131 -9.05 13.44 0.94
N GLU A 132 -9.62 13.18 2.11
CA GLU A 132 -9.04 13.49 3.41
C GLU A 132 -9.30 12.32 4.35
N GLY A 133 -8.47 12.17 5.37
CA GLY A 133 -8.63 11.13 6.38
C GLY A 133 -7.60 11.19 7.48
N LYS A 134 -7.58 10.15 8.30
CA LYS A 134 -6.68 10.03 9.44
C LYS A 134 -6.35 8.57 9.73
N ARG A 135 -5.29 8.35 10.50
CA ARG A 135 -5.00 7.06 11.12
C ARG A 135 -6.11 6.70 12.11
N LYS A 136 -6.47 5.42 12.15
CA LYS A 136 -7.41 4.85 13.12
C LYS A 136 -6.85 4.86 14.54
#